data_AF-A0A087RQV1-F1
#
_entry.id   AF-A0A087RQV1-F1
#
_cell.length_a   1.000
_cell.length_b   1.000
_cell.length_c   1.000
_cell.angle_alpha   90.00
_cell.angle_beta   90.00
_cell.angle_gamma   90.00
#
_symmetry.space_group_name_H-M   'P 1'
#
loop_
_entity.id
_entity.type
_entity.pdbx_description
1 polymer ?
#
loop_
_entity_poly.entity_id
_entity_poly.type
_entity_poly.pdbx_seq_one_letter_code
_entity_poly.pdbx_strand_id
1 'polypeptide(L)'
;KPYSDETRNDIVEKYLLGESVREIHDSTGVSTGSISEYINDFASKIERKTIDAIHDFFKIIRKNGMQPKDAFYGHVVFSILLKHNLDPKQIHSFVKSVLSMAKQNELSAEHLMGLCNTVSTIQSKSDIPLHEIENHCTELAKTKDELELSIDKLSSQHKQSQNNLSALLKKNKLTEQQDKSVDLRLREKQSKLDDVEKRTHKLEKKHEELSLMHENLLLRHKSVVESVDSVEYLIKSGVLEKDIVYWQKIFDTFGLTPADFLAELEKAGNAKKLFRKLNSTNTKLKKECESLEKKKSWLEDKSEELSSEISNGAEFGKKNLKKITDHAELQINNAVTLTKKSLVTFMKQNQIQMNLAQKQYKEYFSDLVSKLENLLEHSHQAEYSLSKMESLKPLLDLLNDKFDSATSISEIMIILDKLYVNIKDTDLDKHNVSSDIKRLREKLLDLISHA
;
A
#
# COMPACT_ATOMS: atom_id res chain seq x y z
N LYS A 1 35.53 18.07 39.81
CA LYS A 1 34.79 16.83 40.17
C LYS A 1 34.08 16.34 38.92
N PRO A 2 34.11 15.05 38.59
CA PRO A 2 33.28 14.53 37.50
C PRO A 2 31.81 14.71 37.87
N TYR A 3 31.02 15.28 36.95
CA TYR A 3 29.57 15.35 37.09
C TYR A 3 28.96 13.94 36.92
N SER A 4 27.77 13.69 37.48
CA SER A 4 27.10 12.40 37.36
C SER A 4 26.76 12.08 35.90
N ASP A 5 26.58 10.79 35.59
CA ASP A 5 26.20 10.36 34.24
C ASP A 5 24.82 10.90 33.83
N GLU A 6 23.94 11.17 34.79
CA GLU A 6 22.67 11.85 34.54
C GLU A 6 22.86 13.29 34.04
N THR A 7 23.74 14.06 34.68
CA THR A 7 24.07 15.44 34.24
C THR A 7 24.73 15.45 32.87
N ARG A 8 25.57 14.46 32.57
CA ARG A 8 26.20 14.31 31.25
C ARG A 8 25.17 14.03 30.15
N ASN A 9 24.23 13.14 30.42
CA ASN A 9 23.16 12.82 29.48
C ASN A 9 22.19 14.00 29.27
N ASP A 10 21.89 14.77 30.32
CA ASP A 10 21.09 16.01 30.20
C ASP A 10 21.78 17.06 29.30
N ILE A 11 23.10 17.23 29.46
CA ILE A 11 23.89 18.14 28.61
C ILE A 11 23.84 17.72 27.14
N VAL A 12 24.05 16.43 26.86
CA VAL A 12 24.02 15.89 25.49
C VAL A 12 22.61 16.02 24.90
N GLU A 13 21.56 15.74 25.67
CA GLU A 13 20.17 15.89 25.24
C GLU A 13 19.85 17.34 24.86
N LYS A 14 20.16 18.30 25.74
CA LYS A 14 19.94 19.74 25.46
C LYS A 14 20.72 20.23 24.24
N TYR A 15 21.95 19.76 24.08
CA TYR A 15 22.76 20.10 22.90
C TYR A 15 22.15 19.54 21.61
N LEU A 16 21.65 18.30 21.62
CA LEU A 16 20.96 17.70 20.48
C LEU A 16 19.63 18.38 20.15
N LEU A 17 18.99 19.02 21.13
CA LEU A 17 17.80 19.86 20.94
C LEU A 17 18.12 21.26 20.36
N GLY A 18 19.40 21.56 20.14
CA GLY A 18 19.85 22.80 19.53
C GLY A 18 20.08 23.94 20.52
N GLU A 19 20.17 23.69 21.82
CA GLU A 19 20.62 24.70 22.78
C GLU A 19 22.11 24.98 22.60
N SER A 20 22.49 26.26 22.68
CA SER A 20 23.88 26.67 22.65
C SER A 20 24.59 26.32 23.96
N VAL A 21 25.93 26.17 23.92
CA VAL A 21 26.74 25.88 25.12
C VAL A 21 26.51 26.91 26.26
N ARG A 22 26.17 28.16 25.91
CA ARG A 22 25.83 29.19 26.89
C ARG A 22 24.46 28.96 27.52
N GLU A 23 23.44 28.63 26.72
CA GLU A 23 22.09 28.32 27.22
C GLU A 23 22.12 27.07 28.13
N ILE A 24 22.94 26.07 27.78
CA ILE A 24 23.14 24.88 28.61
C ILE A 24 23.87 25.23 29.91
N HIS A 25 24.91 26.08 29.85
CA HIS A 25 25.60 26.58 31.05
C HIS A 25 24.62 27.28 31.99
N ASP A 26 23.79 28.18 31.45
CA ASP A 26 22.86 28.98 32.24
C ASP A 26 21.75 28.11 32.87
N SER A 27 21.35 27.02 32.21
CA SER A 27 20.34 26.09 32.74
C SER A 27 20.88 25.01 33.68
N THR A 28 22.14 24.60 33.54
CA THR A 28 22.72 23.47 34.31
C THR A 28 23.74 23.89 35.36
N GLY A 29 24.28 25.11 35.27
CA GLY A 29 25.40 25.59 36.11
C GLY A 29 26.75 24.92 35.81
N VAL A 30 26.84 24.09 34.76
CA VAL A 30 28.08 23.41 34.37
C VAL A 30 28.93 24.34 33.50
N SER A 31 30.24 24.37 33.75
CA SER A 31 31.17 25.23 33.00
C SER A 31 31.14 24.93 31.49
N THR A 32 31.27 25.96 30.67
CA THR A 32 31.28 25.86 29.20
C THR A 32 32.37 24.93 28.68
N GLY A 33 33.51 24.88 29.36
CA GLY A 33 34.61 23.95 29.07
C GLY A 33 34.22 22.50 29.28
N SER A 34 33.59 22.17 30.41
CA SER A 34 33.13 20.80 30.69
C SER A 34 31.98 20.37 29.79
N ILE A 35 31.06 21.28 29.45
CA ILE A 35 29.99 21.01 28.46
C ILE A 35 30.62 20.63 27.11
N SER A 36 31.59 21.42 26.64
CA SER A 36 32.26 21.16 25.36
C SER A 36 33.03 19.84 25.37
N GLU A 37 33.68 19.50 26.48
CA GLU A 37 34.36 18.22 26.67
C GLU A 37 33.39 17.05 26.56
N TYR A 38 32.21 17.13 27.20
CA TYR A 38 31.20 16.06 27.15
C TYR A 38 30.56 15.88 25.78
N ILE A 39 30.28 16.98 25.07
CA ILE A 39 29.78 16.93 23.69
C ILE A 39 30.82 16.26 22.77
N ASN A 40 32.10 16.64 22.90
CA ASN A 40 33.17 16.06 22.09
C ASN A 40 33.43 14.58 22.42
N ASP A 41 33.40 14.21 23.71
CA ASP A 41 33.51 12.80 24.13
C ASP A 41 32.38 11.97 23.52
N PHE A 42 31.13 12.44 23.62
CA PHE A 42 29.97 11.78 23.04
C PHE A 42 30.06 11.67 21.51
N ALA A 43 30.45 12.75 20.82
CA ALA A 43 30.66 12.74 19.38
C ALA A 43 31.73 11.72 18.95
N SER A 44 32.83 11.63 19.70
CA SER A 44 33.90 10.66 19.43
C SER A 44 33.46 9.20 19.63
N LYS A 45 32.57 8.95 20.61
CA LYS A 45 32.00 7.62 20.86
C LYS A 45 31.04 7.18 19.75
N ILE A 46 30.29 8.13 19.17
CA ILE A 46 29.46 7.89 17.97
C ILE A 46 30.35 7.60 16.76
N GLU A 47 31.41 8.37 16.55
CA GLU A 47 32.36 8.17 15.44
C GLU A 47 33.03 6.79 15.49
N ARG A 48 33.40 6.34 16.70
CA ARG A 48 33.94 5.00 16.96
C ARG A 48 32.89 3.88 16.90
N LYS A 49 31.63 4.21 16.61
CA LYS A 49 30.50 3.27 16.51
C LYS A 49 30.32 2.40 17.74
N THR A 50 30.53 2.96 18.93
CA THR A 50 30.27 2.22 20.17
C THR A 50 28.78 1.94 20.30
N ILE A 51 28.42 0.70 20.63
CA ILE A 51 27.01 0.24 20.68
C ILE A 51 26.21 1.10 21.65
N ASP A 52 26.78 1.39 22.82
CA ASP A 52 26.11 2.17 23.88
C ASP A 52 25.81 3.60 23.43
N ALA A 53 26.78 4.29 22.80
CA ALA A 53 26.56 5.67 22.34
C ALA A 53 25.56 5.76 21.17
N ILE A 54 25.56 4.78 20.27
CA ILE A 54 24.54 4.69 19.20
C ILE A 54 23.15 4.47 19.83
N HIS A 55 23.06 3.54 20.77
CA HIS A 55 21.80 3.26 21.46
C HIS A 55 21.27 4.49 22.23
N ASP A 56 22.14 5.19 22.96
CA ASP A 56 21.78 6.40 23.70
C ASP A 56 21.37 7.54 22.77
N PHE A 57 22.08 7.73 21.64
CA PHE A 57 21.68 8.69 20.61
C PHE A 57 20.27 8.41 20.08
N PHE A 58 19.97 7.17 19.71
CA PHE A 58 18.63 6.79 19.25
C PHE A 58 17.57 6.94 20.34
N LYS A 59 17.92 6.64 21.59
CA LYS A 59 17.02 6.81 22.75
C LYS A 59 16.66 8.28 22.95
N ILE A 60 17.65 9.18 22.89
CA ILE A 60 17.44 10.64 23.03
C ILE A 60 16.57 11.17 21.88
N ILE A 61 16.90 10.81 20.64
CA ILE A 61 16.13 11.22 19.45
C ILE A 61 14.67 10.76 19.54
N ARG A 62 14.44 9.50 19.93
CA ARG A 62 13.09 8.93 20.04
C ARG A 62 12.30 9.55 21.20
N LYS A 63 12.94 9.81 22.35
CA LYS A 63 12.33 10.49 23.50
C LYS A 63 11.83 11.88 23.12
N ASN A 64 12.55 12.57 22.24
CA ASN A 64 12.22 13.91 21.77
C ASN A 64 11.32 13.91 20.52
N GLY A 65 10.67 12.77 20.21
CA GLY A 65 9.64 12.69 19.17
C GLY A 65 10.16 12.70 17.72
N MET A 66 11.48 12.68 17.52
CA MET A 66 12.06 12.65 16.18
C MET A 66 11.89 11.24 15.58
N GLN A 67 11.16 11.17 14.46
CA GLN A 67 10.89 9.94 13.73
C GLN A 67 12.00 9.68 12.70
N PRO A 68 12.15 8.43 12.20
CA PRO A 68 13.11 8.13 11.14
C PRO A 68 12.98 9.02 9.88
N LYS A 69 11.77 9.47 9.55
CA LYS A 69 11.52 10.42 8.45
C LYS A 69 12.19 11.79 8.69
N ASP A 70 12.25 12.24 9.94
CA ASP A 70 12.82 13.53 10.31
C ASP A 70 14.35 13.46 10.23
N ALA A 71 14.93 12.32 10.62
CA ALA A 71 16.35 12.03 10.42
C ALA A 71 16.73 11.99 8.92
N PHE A 72 15.84 11.47 8.06
CA PHE A 72 16.02 11.52 6.61
C PHE A 72 16.06 12.98 6.10
N TYR A 73 15.11 13.82 6.49
CA TYR A 73 15.13 15.24 6.11
C TYR A 73 16.36 15.98 6.66
N GLY A 74 16.77 15.68 7.90
CA GLY A 74 18.00 16.20 8.49
C GLY A 74 19.24 15.84 7.66
N HIS A 75 19.33 14.59 7.17
CA HIS A 75 20.40 14.17 6.28
C HIS A 75 20.37 14.90 4.92
N VAL A 76 19.19 15.12 4.34
CA VAL A 76 19.04 15.89 3.08
C VAL A 76 19.55 17.32 3.28
N VAL A 77 19.12 18.00 4.35
CA VAL A 77 19.57 19.37 4.67
C VAL A 77 21.09 19.38 4.88
N PHE A 78 21.62 18.48 5.71
CA PHE A 78 23.06 18.35 5.96
C PHE A 78 23.87 18.16 4.67
N SER A 79 23.38 17.34 3.74
CA SER A 79 24.04 17.09 2.46
C SER A 79 24.05 18.33 1.55
N ILE A 80 22.99 19.13 1.56
CA ILE A 80 22.93 20.41 0.84
C ILE A 80 23.98 21.36 1.40
N LEU A 81 24.08 21.47 2.73
CA LEU A 81 25.01 22.36 3.40
C LEU A 81 26.47 22.01 3.06
N LEU A 82 26.83 20.72 3.13
CA LEU A 82 28.16 20.25 2.74
C LEU A 82 28.47 20.53 1.26
N LYS A 83 27.49 20.36 0.37
CA LYS A 83 27.66 20.65 -1.07
C LYS A 83 27.99 22.12 -1.34
N HIS A 84 27.57 23.02 -0.46
CA HIS A 84 27.83 24.45 -0.53
C HIS A 84 28.99 24.91 0.36
N ASN A 85 29.82 23.99 0.88
CA ASN A 85 30.94 24.26 1.78
C ASN A 85 30.53 25.05 3.04
N LEU A 86 29.29 24.89 3.49
CA LEU A 86 28.83 25.49 4.74
C LEU A 86 29.23 24.59 5.90
N ASP A 87 30.00 25.14 6.83
CA ASP A 87 30.39 24.43 8.06
C ASP A 87 29.14 24.19 8.92
N PRO A 88 28.75 22.91 9.17
CA PRO A 88 27.60 22.59 10.00
C PRO A 88 27.60 23.24 11.39
N LYS A 89 28.78 23.52 11.94
CA LYS A 89 28.94 24.17 13.25
C LYS A 89 28.47 25.62 13.26
N GLN A 90 28.47 26.30 12.11
CA GLN A 90 28.12 27.72 11.98
C GLN A 90 26.64 27.93 11.63
N ILE A 91 25.94 26.87 11.25
CA ILE A 91 24.56 26.93 10.76
C ILE A 91 23.62 27.38 11.86
N HIS A 92 23.80 26.86 13.07
CA HIS A 92 22.97 27.26 14.20
C HIS A 92 23.03 28.79 14.44
N SER A 93 24.25 29.36 14.50
CA SER A 93 24.43 30.81 14.64
C SER A 93 23.87 31.59 13.46
N PHE A 94 24.03 31.07 12.23
CA PHE A 94 23.52 31.71 11.02
C PHE A 94 21.99 31.76 11.03
N VAL A 95 21.31 30.61 11.22
CA VAL A 95 19.85 30.52 11.25
C VAL A 95 19.28 31.37 12.38
N LYS A 96 19.88 31.33 13.58
CA LYS A 96 19.46 32.16 14.72
C LYS A 96 19.58 33.65 14.40
N SER A 97 20.66 34.07 13.75
CA SER A 97 20.86 35.46 13.35
C SER A 97 19.83 35.89 12.30
N VAL A 98 19.62 35.09 11.26
CA VAL A 98 18.61 35.36 10.21
C VAL A 98 17.21 35.47 10.80
N LEU A 99 16.83 34.52 11.67
CA LEU A 99 15.51 34.54 12.33
C LEU A 99 15.35 35.71 13.29
N SER A 100 16.41 36.11 14.00
CA SER A 100 16.38 37.29 14.87
C SER A 100 16.21 38.59 14.06
N MET A 101 16.91 38.72 12.93
CA MET A 101 16.76 39.86 12.02
C MET A 101 15.36 39.88 11.40
N ALA A 102 14.85 38.71 10.98
CA ALA A 102 13.49 38.59 10.46
C ALA A 102 12.47 39.05 11.52
N LYS A 103 12.60 38.60 12.76
CA LYS A 103 11.72 38.97 13.87
C LYS A 103 11.79 40.47 14.19
N GLN A 104 12.99 41.07 14.19
CA GLN A 104 13.17 42.51 14.40
C GLN A 104 12.51 43.36 13.31
N ASN A 105 12.45 42.83 12.08
CA ASN A 105 11.84 43.51 10.95
C ASN A 105 10.40 43.03 10.66
N GLU A 106 9.77 42.28 11.59
CA GLU A 106 8.42 41.72 11.44
C GLU A 106 8.21 40.86 10.18
N LEU A 107 9.29 40.24 9.69
CA LEU A 107 9.27 39.37 8.51
C LEU A 107 9.01 37.93 8.92
N SER A 108 8.05 37.27 8.26
CA SER A 108 7.93 35.82 8.32
C SER A 108 9.04 35.15 7.52
N ALA A 109 9.34 33.88 7.83
CA ALA A 109 10.35 33.10 7.10
C ALA A 109 10.01 32.98 5.60
N GLU A 110 8.73 32.86 5.25
CA GLU A 110 8.26 32.83 3.87
C GLU A 110 8.51 34.15 3.15
N HIS A 111 8.22 35.29 3.79
CA HIS A 111 8.50 36.61 3.23
C HIS A 111 10.00 36.84 3.05
N LEU A 112 10.82 36.37 3.98
CA LEU A 112 12.28 36.47 3.86
C LEU A 112 12.80 35.69 2.65
N MET A 113 12.31 34.47 2.44
CA MET A 113 12.62 33.69 1.24
C MET A 113 12.17 34.40 -0.04
N GLY A 114 10.97 35.00 -0.02
CA GLY A 114 10.46 35.83 -1.12
C GLY A 114 11.38 37.01 -1.43
N LEU A 115 11.85 37.72 -0.41
CA LEU A 115 12.80 38.83 -0.55
C LEU A 115 14.15 38.37 -1.11
N CYS A 116 14.71 37.27 -0.62
CA CYS A 116 15.95 36.71 -1.17
C CYS A 116 15.82 36.36 -2.66
N ASN A 117 14.68 35.79 -3.06
CA ASN A 117 14.42 35.47 -4.47
C ASN A 117 14.27 36.74 -5.32
N THR A 118 13.56 37.77 -4.82
CA THR A 118 13.42 39.05 -5.50
C THR A 118 14.78 39.73 -5.68
N VAL A 119 15.59 39.80 -4.61
CA VAL A 119 16.94 40.37 -4.65
C VAL A 119 17.83 39.60 -5.63
N SER A 120 17.79 38.27 -5.61
CA SER A 120 18.53 37.44 -6.57
C SER A 120 18.05 37.66 -8.01
N THR A 121 16.75 37.87 -8.23
CA THR A 121 16.19 38.14 -9.55
C THR A 121 16.64 39.51 -10.05
N ILE A 122 16.61 40.53 -9.19
CA ILE A 122 17.11 41.88 -9.52
C ILE A 122 18.60 41.80 -9.88
N GLN A 123 19.41 41.10 -9.08
CA GLN A 123 20.83 40.91 -9.38
C GLN A 123 21.05 40.20 -10.71
N SER A 124 20.25 39.19 -11.05
CA SER A 124 20.42 38.44 -12.30
C SER A 124 20.09 39.25 -13.56
N LYS A 125 19.34 40.36 -13.41
CA LYS A 125 18.94 41.26 -14.48
C LYS A 125 19.74 42.57 -14.48
N SER A 126 20.56 42.78 -13.46
CA SER A 126 21.38 43.97 -13.27
C SER A 126 22.82 43.65 -13.64
N ASP A 127 23.40 44.48 -14.50
CA ASP A 127 24.84 44.42 -14.81
C ASP A 127 25.70 44.94 -13.64
N ILE A 128 25.05 45.56 -12.63
CA ILE A 128 25.69 46.09 -11.44
C ILE A 128 25.57 45.08 -10.29
N PRO A 129 26.68 44.67 -9.67
CA PRO A 129 26.68 43.87 -8.45
C PRO A 129 25.97 44.56 -7.29
N LEU A 130 25.28 43.78 -6.44
CA LEU A 130 24.48 44.26 -5.31
C LEU A 130 25.24 45.16 -4.36
N HIS A 131 26.53 44.87 -4.15
CA HIS A 131 27.40 45.65 -3.29
C HIS A 131 27.89 46.96 -3.91
N GLU A 132 27.68 47.16 -5.22
CA GLU A 132 28.05 48.36 -5.97
C GLU A 132 26.84 49.26 -6.30
N ILE A 133 25.62 48.80 -6.04
CA ILE A 133 24.38 49.56 -6.33
C ILE A 133 24.43 50.95 -5.69
N GLU A 134 24.84 51.04 -4.43
CA GLU A 134 24.91 52.31 -3.71
C GLU A 134 25.88 53.28 -4.42
N ASN A 135 27.08 52.82 -4.76
CA ASN A 135 28.07 53.62 -5.48
C ASN A 135 27.53 54.06 -6.86
N HIS A 136 26.91 53.15 -7.61
CA HIS A 136 26.37 53.47 -8.92
C HIS A 136 25.23 54.51 -8.85
N CYS A 137 24.36 54.41 -7.84
CA CYS A 137 23.32 55.42 -7.61
C CYS A 137 23.92 56.78 -7.30
N THR A 138 25.01 56.84 -6.52
CA THR A 138 25.70 58.12 -6.25
C THR A 138 26.37 58.72 -7.50
N GLU A 139 26.94 57.88 -8.37
CA GLU A 139 27.51 58.34 -9.65
C GLU A 139 26.44 58.87 -10.60
N LEU A 140 25.32 58.15 -10.75
CA LEU A 140 24.19 58.60 -11.57
C LEU A 140 23.60 59.93 -11.07
N ALA A 141 23.49 60.09 -9.75
CA ALA A 141 23.04 61.35 -9.16
C ALA A 141 23.99 62.50 -9.55
N LYS A 142 25.31 62.27 -9.48
CA LYS A 142 26.30 63.27 -9.89
C LYS A 142 26.24 63.59 -11.39
N THR A 143 26.11 62.58 -12.26
CA THR A 143 26.00 62.79 -13.71
C THR A 143 24.73 63.56 -14.07
N LYS A 144 23.62 63.32 -13.37
CA LYS A 144 22.38 64.08 -13.54
C LYS A 144 22.62 65.56 -13.27
N ASP A 145 23.27 65.89 -12.15
CA ASP A 145 23.54 67.29 -11.78
C ASP A 145 24.44 67.99 -12.82
N GLU A 146 25.43 67.28 -13.39
CA GLU A 146 26.32 67.80 -14.44
C GLU A 146 25.58 68.07 -15.77
N LEU A 147 24.62 67.21 -16.12
CA LEU A 147 23.80 67.37 -17.33
C LEU A 147 22.81 68.52 -17.21
N GLU A 148 22.18 68.69 -16.04
CA GLU A 148 21.28 69.83 -15.78
C GLU A 148 22.01 71.16 -15.97
N LEU A 149 23.24 71.28 -15.44
CA LEU A 149 24.09 72.46 -15.66
C LEU A 149 24.42 72.72 -17.14
N SER A 150 24.61 71.65 -17.92
CA SER A 150 24.92 71.75 -19.35
C SER A 150 23.72 72.21 -20.19
N ILE A 151 22.51 71.77 -19.83
CA ILE A 151 21.26 72.19 -20.47
C ILE A 151 21.02 73.68 -20.28
N ASP A 152 21.21 74.18 -19.05
CA ASP A 152 21.04 75.60 -18.74
C ASP A 152 21.99 76.48 -19.57
N LYS A 153 23.24 76.02 -19.72
CA LYS A 153 24.24 76.71 -20.54
C LYS A 153 23.83 76.77 -22.02
N LEU A 154 23.40 75.66 -22.62
CA LEU A 154 22.98 75.63 -24.02
C LEU A 154 21.73 76.47 -24.30
N SER A 155 20.77 76.45 -23.38
CA SER A 155 19.56 77.28 -23.45
C SER A 155 19.90 78.77 -23.50
N SER A 156 20.87 79.21 -22.67
CA SER A 156 21.35 80.59 -22.69
C SER A 156 21.98 81.00 -24.03
N GLN A 157 22.75 80.11 -24.67
CA GLN A 157 23.41 80.35 -25.96
C GLN A 157 22.41 80.42 -27.12
N HIS A 158 21.36 79.58 -27.10
CA HIS A 158 20.33 79.58 -28.13
C HIS A 158 19.57 80.93 -28.15
N LYS A 159 19.21 81.43 -26.96
CA LYS A 159 18.53 82.72 -26.80
C LYS A 159 19.35 83.88 -27.36
N GLN A 160 20.67 83.83 -27.17
CA GLN A 160 21.59 84.85 -27.72
C GLN A 160 21.63 84.84 -29.25
N SER A 161 21.70 83.65 -29.87
CA SER A 161 21.74 83.49 -31.33
C SER A 161 20.45 83.95 -32.01
N GLN A 162 19.29 83.68 -31.40
CA GLN A 162 17.98 84.10 -31.94
C GLN A 162 17.84 85.62 -31.99
N ASN A 163 18.34 86.33 -30.98
CA ASN A 163 18.34 87.78 -30.96
C ASN A 163 19.15 88.37 -32.12
N ASN A 164 20.29 87.76 -32.48
CA ASN A 164 21.15 88.22 -33.56
C ASN A 164 20.50 88.09 -34.95
N LEU A 165 19.77 87.01 -35.21
CA LEU A 165 19.07 86.77 -36.48
C LEU A 165 17.98 87.82 -36.72
N SER A 166 17.24 88.17 -35.66
CA SER A 166 16.17 89.17 -35.72
C SER A 166 16.66 90.57 -36.11
N ALA A 167 17.91 90.91 -35.76
CA ALA A 167 18.52 92.18 -36.10
C ALA A 167 18.92 92.27 -37.57
N LEU A 168 19.33 91.16 -38.19
CA LEU A 168 19.74 91.10 -39.60
C LEU A 168 18.57 91.26 -40.57
N LEU A 169 17.42 90.68 -40.25
CA LEU A 169 16.23 90.73 -41.13
C LEU A 169 15.62 92.13 -41.25
N LYS A 170 15.82 93.01 -40.26
CA LYS A 170 15.34 94.40 -40.33
C LYS A 170 16.13 95.28 -41.30
N LYS A 171 17.29 94.82 -41.80
CA LYS A 171 18.26 95.64 -42.57
C LYS A 171 18.01 95.67 -44.09
N ASN A 172 17.23 94.75 -44.67
CA ASN A 172 17.12 94.58 -46.13
C ASN A 172 15.68 94.78 -46.68
N LYS A 173 15.30 96.03 -47.03
CA LYS A 173 14.09 96.33 -47.84
C LYS A 173 14.47 97.10 -49.12
N LEU A 174 13.99 96.67 -50.30
CA LEU A 174 14.09 97.42 -51.57
C LEU A 174 12.90 97.14 -52.52
N THR A 175 12.42 98.25 -53.10
CA THR A 175 11.24 98.66 -53.91
C THR A 175 11.28 98.17 -55.39
N GLU A 176 10.22 97.81 -56.13
CA GLU A 176 8.96 98.46 -56.60
C GLU A 176 9.15 99.53 -57.73
N GLN A 177 9.21 99.12 -59.02
CA GLN A 177 8.85 99.91 -60.24
C GLN A 177 9.14 99.18 -61.60
N GLN A 178 8.35 98.16 -62.00
CA GLN A 178 8.33 97.66 -63.40
C GLN A 178 6.92 97.22 -63.87
N ASP A 179 5.88 97.91 -63.40
CA ASP A 179 4.53 97.32 -63.25
C ASP A 179 3.55 97.47 -64.44
N LYS A 180 4.00 97.75 -65.68
CA LYS A 180 3.04 97.86 -66.82
C LYS A 180 3.45 97.18 -68.12
N SER A 181 4.74 96.95 -68.37
CA SER A 181 5.19 96.04 -69.43
C SER A 181 5.07 94.56 -69.02
N VAL A 182 4.98 94.32 -67.71
CA VAL A 182 4.95 92.99 -67.12
C VAL A 182 3.59 92.33 -67.38
N ASP A 183 2.48 93.06 -67.43
CA ASP A 183 1.13 92.49 -67.49
C ASP A 183 0.77 91.77 -68.82
N LEU A 184 1.27 92.28 -69.95
CA LEU A 184 1.09 91.64 -71.27
C LEU A 184 2.05 90.46 -71.48
N ARG A 185 3.29 90.60 -71.02
CA ARG A 185 4.23 89.48 -70.96
C ARG A 185 3.77 88.44 -69.94
N LEU A 186 3.10 88.84 -68.85
CA LEU A 186 2.56 87.97 -67.80
C LEU A 186 1.53 87.04 -68.40
N ARG A 187 0.59 87.51 -69.22
CA ARG A 187 -0.43 86.61 -69.81
C ARG A 187 0.14 85.61 -70.80
N GLU A 188 1.06 86.02 -71.68
CA GLU A 188 1.69 85.09 -72.63
C GLU A 188 2.65 84.13 -71.91
N LYS A 189 3.37 84.64 -70.89
CA LYS A 189 4.18 83.82 -70.00
C LYS A 189 3.31 82.92 -69.14
N GLN A 190 2.11 83.32 -68.72
CA GLN A 190 1.19 82.53 -67.91
C GLN A 190 0.64 81.37 -68.72
N SER A 191 0.24 81.57 -69.98
CA SER A 191 -0.19 80.44 -70.83
C SER A 191 0.95 79.46 -71.11
N LYS A 192 2.17 79.96 -71.35
CA LYS A 192 3.36 79.09 -71.47
C LYS A 192 3.75 78.47 -70.11
N LEU A 193 3.50 79.17 -69.01
CA LEU A 193 3.74 78.72 -67.64
C LEU A 193 2.76 77.61 -67.28
N ASP A 194 1.48 77.69 -67.64
CA ASP A 194 0.50 76.63 -67.39
C ASP A 194 0.84 75.36 -68.19
N ASP A 195 1.33 75.51 -69.43
CA ASP A 195 1.78 74.39 -70.27
C ASP A 195 3.11 73.79 -69.76
N VAL A 196 4.01 74.64 -69.29
CA VAL A 196 5.24 74.22 -68.60
C VAL A 196 4.89 73.56 -67.28
N GLU A 197 3.99 74.10 -66.46
CA GLU A 197 3.53 73.56 -65.19
C GLU A 197 2.90 72.19 -65.41
N LYS A 198 2.02 72.02 -66.41
CA LYS A 198 1.48 70.68 -66.75
C LYS A 198 2.56 69.68 -67.16
N ARG A 199 3.59 70.12 -67.90
CA ARG A 199 4.74 69.26 -68.25
C ARG A 199 5.65 69.01 -67.05
N THR A 200 5.82 70.01 -66.19
CA THR A 200 6.64 69.97 -64.98
C THR A 200 5.98 69.03 -63.98
N HIS A 201 4.66 69.10 -63.79
CA HIS A 201 3.91 68.16 -62.96
C HIS A 201 3.93 66.72 -63.49
N LYS A 202 3.87 66.53 -64.82
CA LYS A 202 4.08 65.20 -65.43
C LYS A 202 5.50 64.68 -65.24
N LEU A 203 6.50 65.57 -65.29
CA LEU A 203 7.91 65.23 -65.06
C LEU A 203 8.21 65.00 -63.58
N GLU A 204 7.63 65.79 -62.67
CA GLU A 204 7.68 65.65 -61.22
C GLU A 204 7.07 64.32 -60.81
N LYS A 205 5.88 63.97 -61.33
CA LYS A 205 5.27 62.67 -61.06
C LYS A 205 6.15 61.51 -61.55
N LYS A 206 6.72 61.62 -62.75
CA LYS A 206 7.70 60.63 -63.26
C LYS A 206 8.99 60.60 -62.43
N HIS A 207 9.42 61.76 -61.93
CA HIS A 207 10.61 61.88 -61.11
C HIS A 207 10.38 61.27 -59.73
N GLU A 208 9.21 61.46 -59.11
CA GLU A 208 8.80 60.79 -57.88
C GLU A 208 8.71 59.28 -58.08
N GLU A 209 8.09 58.82 -59.16
CA GLU A 209 8.02 57.38 -59.51
C GLU A 209 9.42 56.78 -59.70
N LEU A 210 10.32 57.47 -60.42
CA LEU A 210 11.71 57.05 -60.60
C LEU A 210 12.53 57.15 -59.31
N SER A 211 12.26 58.13 -58.45
CA SER A 211 12.92 58.32 -57.17
C SER A 211 12.54 57.19 -56.21
N LEU A 212 11.25 56.86 -56.10
CA LEU A 212 10.76 55.70 -55.36
C LEU A 212 11.32 54.38 -55.91
N MET A 213 11.43 54.25 -57.23
CA MET A 213 12.05 53.08 -57.84
C MET A 213 13.54 53.01 -57.51
N HIS A 214 14.26 54.13 -57.58
CA HIS A 214 15.68 54.23 -57.24
C HIS A 214 15.93 53.93 -55.76
N GLU A 215 15.11 54.46 -54.86
CA GLU A 215 15.19 54.20 -53.42
C GLU A 215 14.95 52.73 -53.10
N ASN A 216 13.93 52.11 -53.71
CA ASN A 216 13.71 50.66 -53.59
C ASN A 216 14.89 49.84 -54.14
N LEU A 217 15.50 50.29 -55.24
CA LEU A 217 16.64 49.62 -55.85
C LEU A 217 17.90 49.78 -54.99
N LEU A 218 18.09 50.94 -54.34
CA LEU A 218 19.14 51.17 -53.35
C LEU A 218 18.95 50.30 -52.12
N LEU A 219 17.72 50.18 -51.60
CA LEU A 219 17.43 49.31 -50.46
C LEU A 219 17.69 47.84 -50.80
N ARG A 220 17.26 47.38 -51.98
CA ARG A 220 17.58 46.03 -52.47
C ARG A 220 19.08 45.82 -52.67
N HIS A 221 19.76 46.78 -53.29
CA HIS A 221 21.20 46.71 -53.49
C HIS A 221 21.93 46.66 -52.15
N LYS A 222 21.54 47.49 -51.18
CA LYS A 222 22.09 47.47 -49.82
C LYS A 222 21.88 46.12 -49.15
N SER A 223 20.67 45.56 -49.21
CA SER A 223 20.37 44.23 -48.67
C SER A 223 21.19 43.12 -49.35
N VAL A 224 21.37 43.19 -50.67
CA VAL A 224 22.19 42.23 -51.41
C VAL A 224 23.67 42.38 -51.08
N VAL A 225 24.19 43.61 -50.98
CA VAL A 225 25.57 43.88 -50.56
C VAL A 225 25.81 43.36 -49.15
N GLU A 226 24.93 43.65 -48.19
CA GLU A 226 25.02 43.12 -46.83
C GLU A 226 25.00 41.57 -46.81
N SER A 227 24.21 40.96 -47.69
CA SER A 227 24.17 39.50 -47.83
C SER A 227 25.46 38.94 -48.45
N VAL A 228 26.00 39.60 -49.48
CA VAL A 228 27.27 39.22 -50.12
C VAL A 228 28.42 39.39 -49.15
N ASP A 229 28.50 40.51 -48.42
CA ASP A 229 29.51 40.78 -47.40
C ASP A 229 29.44 39.72 -46.29
N SER A 230 28.23 39.32 -45.88
CA SER A 230 28.03 38.26 -44.88
C SER A 230 28.51 36.90 -45.39
N VAL A 231 28.22 36.55 -46.64
CA VAL A 231 28.69 35.31 -47.27
C VAL A 231 30.21 35.34 -47.45
N GLU A 232 30.78 36.47 -47.88
CA GLU A 232 32.22 36.63 -48.04
C GLU A 232 32.94 36.56 -46.69
N TYR A 233 32.36 37.11 -45.62
CA TYR A 233 32.86 36.98 -44.26
C TYR A 233 32.85 35.51 -43.78
N LEU A 234 31.78 34.76 -44.06
CA LEU A 234 31.70 33.34 -43.73
C LEU A 234 32.76 32.53 -44.48
N ILE A 235 32.95 32.79 -45.77
CA ILE A 235 33.99 32.15 -46.59
C ILE A 235 35.38 32.49 -46.05
N LYS A 236 35.67 33.77 -45.75
CA LYS A 236 36.94 34.21 -45.13
C LYS A 236 37.17 33.58 -43.75
N SER A 237 36.10 33.27 -43.03
CA SER A 237 36.14 32.55 -41.75
C SER A 237 36.28 31.04 -41.89
N GLY A 238 36.43 30.53 -43.12
CA GLY A 238 36.66 29.10 -43.41
C GLY A 238 35.40 28.24 -43.46
N VAL A 239 34.21 28.84 -43.52
CA VAL A 239 32.93 28.13 -43.64
C VAL A 239 32.72 27.73 -45.10
N LEU A 240 32.57 26.44 -45.38
CA LEU A 240 32.31 25.93 -46.72
C LEU A 240 30.80 25.90 -47.00
N GLU A 241 30.38 25.94 -48.26
CA GLU A 241 28.95 25.89 -48.64
C GLU A 241 28.20 24.70 -48.03
N LYS A 242 28.86 23.55 -47.94
CA LYS A 242 28.31 22.34 -47.32
C LYS A 242 27.99 22.52 -45.83
N ASP A 243 28.71 23.40 -45.13
CA ASP A 243 28.52 23.67 -43.71
C ASP A 243 27.25 24.51 -43.50
N ILE A 244 26.99 25.47 -44.41
CA ILE A 244 25.77 26.27 -44.44
C ILE A 244 24.53 25.39 -44.65
N VAL A 245 24.62 24.44 -45.60
CA VAL A 245 23.55 23.45 -45.84
C VAL A 245 23.35 22.54 -44.63
N TYR A 246 24.42 22.17 -43.92
CA TYR A 246 24.32 21.40 -42.68
C TYR A 246 23.64 22.20 -41.56
N TRP A 247 23.95 23.49 -41.42
CA TRP A 247 23.29 24.35 -40.44
C TRP A 247 21.80 24.51 -40.74
N GLN A 248 21.41 24.68 -42.00
CA GLN A 248 20.00 24.68 -42.40
C GLN A 248 19.29 23.39 -41.98
N LYS A 249 19.90 22.22 -42.23
CA LYS A 249 19.35 20.93 -41.80
C LYS A 249 19.21 20.82 -40.28
N ILE A 250 20.16 21.37 -39.52
CA ILE A 250 20.08 21.40 -38.05
C ILE A 250 18.90 22.27 -37.62
N PHE A 251 18.75 23.47 -38.19
CA PHE A 251 17.60 24.35 -37.89
C PHE A 251 16.27 23.67 -38.20
N ASP A 252 16.15 23.03 -39.36
CA ASP A 252 14.93 22.34 -39.77
C ASP A 252 14.63 21.11 -38.88
N THR A 253 15.66 20.35 -38.47
CA THR A 253 15.49 19.13 -37.66
C THR A 253 15.07 19.44 -36.22
N PHE A 254 15.60 20.52 -35.65
CA PHE A 254 15.32 20.90 -34.26
C PHE A 254 14.20 21.95 -34.15
N GLY A 255 13.63 22.41 -35.27
CA GLY A 255 12.60 23.45 -35.29
C GLY A 255 13.07 24.78 -34.70
N LEU A 256 14.37 25.07 -34.79
CA LEU A 256 14.98 26.25 -34.20
C LEU A 256 15.07 27.36 -35.25
N THR A 257 14.66 28.58 -34.87
CA THR A 257 14.95 29.74 -35.70
C THR A 257 16.42 30.15 -35.54
N PRO A 258 17.06 30.78 -36.55
CA PRO A 258 18.43 31.29 -36.42
C PRO A 258 18.63 32.23 -35.21
N ALA A 259 17.59 32.98 -34.83
CA ALA A 259 17.59 33.86 -33.67
C ALA A 259 17.60 33.07 -32.35
N ASP A 260 16.81 32.00 -32.22
CA ASP A 260 16.80 31.15 -31.03
C ASP A 260 18.12 30.41 -30.86
N PHE A 261 18.74 29.99 -31.96
CA PHE A 261 20.04 29.36 -31.96
C PHE A 261 21.17 30.32 -31.58
N LEU A 262 21.13 31.56 -32.08
CA LEU A 262 22.07 32.61 -31.66
C LEU A 262 21.89 32.96 -30.18
N ALA A 263 20.66 33.04 -29.68
CA ALA A 263 20.37 33.29 -28.26
C ALA A 263 20.86 32.14 -27.35
N GLU A 264 20.76 30.89 -27.81
CA GLU A 264 21.36 29.72 -27.13
C GLU A 264 22.89 29.76 -27.16
N LEU A 265 23.49 30.17 -28.28
CA LEU A 265 24.95 30.35 -28.41
C LEU A 265 25.47 31.49 -27.53
N GLU A 266 24.75 32.62 -27.46
CA GLU A 266 25.05 33.74 -26.57
C GLU A 266 24.88 33.37 -25.09
N LYS A 267 23.78 32.70 -24.71
CA LYS A 267 23.59 32.15 -23.35
C LYS A 267 24.67 31.14 -22.98
N ALA A 268 25.25 30.45 -23.96
CA ALA A 268 26.30 29.47 -23.73
C ALA A 268 27.73 30.06 -23.64
N GLY A 269 27.96 31.30 -24.07
CA GLY A 269 29.20 32.07 -23.89
C GLY A 269 30.48 31.48 -24.51
N ASN A 270 30.41 30.35 -25.21
CA ASN A 270 31.42 29.76 -26.07
C ASN A 270 30.88 28.39 -26.50
N ALA A 271 30.85 28.08 -27.80
CA ALA A 271 30.54 26.73 -28.30
C ALA A 271 31.39 25.66 -27.58
N LYS A 272 32.62 26.00 -27.17
CA LYS A 272 33.53 25.16 -26.35
C LYS A 272 33.01 24.87 -24.93
N LYS A 273 32.30 25.81 -24.30
CA LYS A 273 31.70 25.66 -22.97
C LYS A 273 30.43 24.82 -23.06
N LEU A 274 29.63 25.02 -24.12
CA LEU A 274 28.50 24.16 -24.45
C LEU A 274 28.97 22.73 -24.73
N PHE A 275 30.02 22.54 -25.55
CA PHE A 275 30.58 21.23 -25.85
C PHE A 275 31.15 20.55 -24.59
N ARG A 276 31.82 21.30 -23.69
CA ARG A 276 32.27 20.77 -22.39
C ARG A 276 31.09 20.38 -21.49
N LYS A 277 30.04 21.21 -21.44
CA LYS A 277 28.83 20.90 -20.67
C LYS A 277 28.18 19.65 -21.23
N LEU A 278 27.93 19.60 -22.55
CA LEU A 278 27.36 18.47 -23.26
C LEU A 278 28.19 17.19 -23.07
N ASN A 279 29.52 17.26 -23.18
CA ASN A 279 30.39 16.10 -22.89
C ASN A 279 30.35 15.70 -21.41
N SER A 280 30.24 16.64 -20.48
CA SER A 280 30.08 16.33 -19.06
C SER A 280 28.72 15.67 -18.76
N THR A 281 27.66 16.09 -19.45
CA THR A 281 26.33 15.47 -19.35
C THR A 281 26.35 14.10 -20.01
N ASN A 282 26.97 13.96 -21.18
CA ASN A 282 27.08 12.70 -21.90
C ASN A 282 27.92 11.68 -21.11
N THR A 283 29.02 12.09 -20.48
CA THR A 283 29.81 11.22 -19.61
C THR A 283 29.08 10.85 -18.32
N LYS A 284 28.26 11.75 -17.74
CA LYS A 284 27.36 11.41 -16.63
C LYS A 284 26.30 10.39 -17.04
N LEU A 285 25.59 10.65 -18.14
CA LEU A 285 24.57 9.76 -18.67
C LEU A 285 25.14 8.40 -19.04
N LYS A 286 26.36 8.36 -19.60
CA LYS A 286 27.06 7.09 -19.88
C LYS A 286 27.35 6.30 -18.61
N LYS A 287 27.83 6.97 -17.54
CA LYS A 287 28.03 6.33 -16.23
C LYS A 287 26.72 5.88 -15.58
N GLU A 288 25.65 6.64 -15.75
CA GLU A 288 24.31 6.23 -15.29
C GLU A 288 23.81 5.02 -16.07
N CYS A 289 23.92 5.00 -17.40
CA CYS A 289 23.60 3.82 -18.20
C CYS A 289 24.43 2.61 -17.77
N GLU A 290 25.75 2.73 -17.62
CA GLU A 290 26.60 1.64 -17.13
C GLU A 290 26.20 1.18 -15.72
N SER A 291 25.80 2.10 -14.84
CA SER A 291 25.30 1.76 -13.50
C SER A 291 23.96 1.06 -13.56
N LEU A 292 23.06 1.48 -14.45
CA LEU A 292 21.74 0.88 -14.63
C LEU A 292 21.84 -0.50 -15.28
N GLU A 293 22.73 -0.68 -16.25
CA GLU A 293 23.02 -1.97 -16.87
C GLU A 293 23.53 -2.98 -15.83
N LYS A 294 24.46 -2.55 -14.95
CA LYS A 294 24.92 -3.37 -13.82
C LYS A 294 23.80 -3.71 -12.85
N LYS A 295 22.91 -2.75 -12.56
CA LYS A 295 21.76 -2.95 -11.67
C LYS A 295 20.74 -3.92 -12.29
N LYS A 296 20.53 -3.84 -13.60
CA LYS A 296 19.69 -4.75 -14.37
C LYS A 296 20.24 -6.17 -14.33
N SER A 297 21.53 -6.36 -14.65
CA SER A 297 22.18 -7.67 -14.56
C SER A 297 22.11 -8.25 -13.14
N TRP A 298 22.35 -7.45 -12.10
CA TRP A 298 22.19 -7.91 -10.72
C TRP A 298 20.75 -8.33 -10.37
N LEU A 299 19.74 -7.62 -10.89
CA LEU A 299 18.33 -7.97 -10.70
C LEU A 299 17.95 -9.24 -11.47
N GLU A 300 18.49 -9.44 -12.66
CA GLU A 300 18.30 -10.66 -13.46
C GLU A 300 18.89 -11.87 -12.72
N ASP A 301 20.14 -11.77 -12.23
CA ASP A 301 20.78 -12.82 -11.43
C ASP A 301 19.97 -13.14 -10.16
N LYS A 302 19.50 -12.11 -9.43
CA LYS A 302 18.70 -12.30 -8.21
C LYS A 302 17.33 -12.90 -8.51
N SER A 303 16.73 -12.56 -9.65
CA SER A 303 15.46 -13.13 -10.10
C SER A 303 15.62 -14.62 -10.43
N GLU A 304 16.72 -15.01 -11.06
CA GLU A 304 17.02 -16.40 -11.38
C GLU A 304 17.28 -17.21 -10.09
N GLU A 305 18.04 -16.65 -9.14
CA GLU A 305 18.25 -17.23 -7.81
C GLU A 305 16.93 -17.46 -7.07
N LEU A 306 16.07 -16.43 -6.97
CA LEU A 306 14.76 -16.54 -6.33
C LEU A 306 13.85 -17.56 -7.02
N SER A 307 13.88 -17.62 -8.36
CA SER A 307 13.11 -18.61 -9.12
C SER A 307 13.57 -20.04 -8.79
N SER A 308 14.88 -20.24 -8.62
CA SER A 308 15.44 -21.53 -8.20
C SER A 308 15.04 -21.88 -6.76
N GLU A 309 15.05 -20.92 -5.83
CA GLU A 309 14.63 -21.12 -4.44
C GLU A 309 13.14 -21.46 -4.33
N ILE A 310 12.29 -20.77 -5.10
CA ILE A 310 10.85 -21.05 -5.16
C ILE A 310 10.61 -22.45 -5.71
N SER A 311 11.32 -22.84 -6.79
CA SER A 311 11.22 -24.18 -7.37
C SER A 311 11.63 -25.26 -6.36
N ASN A 312 12.77 -25.07 -5.68
CA ASN A 312 13.27 -25.99 -4.66
C ASN A 312 12.31 -26.07 -3.45
N GLY A 313 11.76 -24.94 -3.02
CA GLY A 313 10.76 -24.86 -1.96
C GLY A 313 9.45 -25.57 -2.32
N ALA A 314 9.00 -25.42 -3.57
CA ALA A 314 7.82 -26.10 -4.09
C ALA A 314 8.02 -27.62 -4.18
N GLU A 315 9.19 -28.09 -4.65
CA GLU A 315 9.52 -29.52 -4.65
C GLU A 315 9.59 -30.10 -3.23
N PHE A 316 10.23 -29.37 -2.30
CA PHE A 316 10.29 -29.76 -0.90
C PHE A 316 8.89 -29.86 -0.28
N GLY A 317 8.03 -28.86 -0.53
CA GLY A 317 6.64 -28.85 -0.11
C GLY A 317 5.85 -30.03 -0.66
N LYS A 318 5.97 -30.31 -1.97
CA LYS A 318 5.33 -31.45 -2.64
C LYS A 318 5.78 -32.79 -2.05
N LYS A 319 7.08 -32.94 -1.76
CA LYS A 319 7.65 -34.15 -1.15
C LYS A 319 7.13 -34.37 0.28
N ASN A 320 6.99 -33.31 1.07
CA ASN A 320 6.47 -33.41 2.43
C ASN A 320 4.97 -33.66 2.46
N LEU A 321 4.18 -32.98 1.60
CA LEU A 321 2.76 -33.25 1.47
C LEU A 321 2.51 -34.70 1.08
N LYS A 322 3.28 -35.24 0.12
CA LYS A 322 3.19 -36.67 -0.24
C LYS A 322 3.44 -37.58 0.95
N LYS A 323 4.49 -37.34 1.76
CA LYS A 323 4.75 -38.13 2.97
C LYS A 323 3.60 -38.08 3.98
N ILE A 324 2.97 -36.91 4.16
CA ILE A 324 1.83 -36.74 5.05
C ILE A 324 0.63 -37.52 4.52
N THR A 325 0.35 -37.42 3.22
CA THR A 325 -0.73 -38.17 2.56
C THR A 325 -0.51 -39.67 2.70
N ASP A 326 0.69 -40.17 2.40
CA ASP A 326 1.04 -41.59 2.51
C ASP A 326 0.89 -42.07 3.97
N HIS A 327 1.29 -41.25 4.95
CA HIS A 327 1.11 -41.58 6.37
C HIS A 327 -0.36 -41.60 6.79
N ALA A 328 -1.15 -40.62 6.36
CA ALA A 328 -2.57 -40.54 6.65
C ALA A 328 -3.33 -41.73 6.06
N GLU A 329 -3.01 -42.10 4.81
CA GLU A 329 -3.57 -43.29 4.15
C GLU A 329 -3.24 -44.57 4.92
N LEU A 330 -1.99 -44.73 5.37
CA LEU A 330 -1.60 -45.87 6.20
C LEU A 330 -2.39 -45.92 7.53
N GLN A 331 -2.55 -44.79 8.21
CA GLN A 331 -3.30 -44.72 9.48
C GLN A 331 -4.78 -45.04 9.29
N ILE A 332 -5.40 -44.51 8.23
CA ILE A 332 -6.79 -44.80 7.87
C ILE A 332 -6.95 -46.30 7.59
N ASN A 333 -6.07 -46.89 6.77
CA ASN A 333 -6.13 -48.31 6.44
C ASN A 333 -5.94 -49.21 7.68
N ASN A 334 -5.06 -48.82 8.60
CA ASN A 334 -4.88 -49.52 9.88
C ASN A 334 -6.15 -49.41 10.75
N ALA A 335 -6.74 -48.22 10.86
CA ALA A 335 -7.97 -48.00 11.62
C ALA A 335 -9.16 -48.80 11.04
N VAL A 336 -9.30 -48.82 9.71
CA VAL A 336 -10.32 -49.62 9.01
C VAL A 336 -10.11 -51.11 9.29
N THR A 337 -8.87 -51.59 9.24
CA THR A 337 -8.53 -53.00 9.51
C THR A 337 -8.84 -53.39 10.95
N LEU A 338 -8.48 -52.54 11.92
CA LEU A 338 -8.79 -52.74 13.35
C LEU A 338 -10.31 -52.74 13.59
N THR A 339 -11.03 -51.78 13.01
CA THR A 339 -12.49 -51.67 13.12
C THR A 339 -13.16 -52.90 12.53
N LYS A 340 -12.72 -53.37 11.35
CA LYS A 340 -13.22 -54.60 10.72
C LYS A 340 -12.99 -55.82 11.63
N LYS A 341 -11.81 -55.96 12.23
CA LYS A 341 -11.50 -57.05 13.17
C LYS A 341 -12.38 -56.98 14.42
N SER A 342 -12.57 -55.79 14.99
CA SER A 342 -13.44 -55.56 16.15
C SER A 342 -14.89 -55.91 15.84
N LEU A 343 -15.40 -55.49 14.69
CA LEU A 343 -16.75 -55.80 14.24
C LEU A 343 -16.97 -57.30 14.06
N VAL A 344 -16.01 -58.01 13.45
CA VAL A 344 -16.07 -59.47 13.30
C VAL A 344 -16.09 -60.16 14.67
N THR A 345 -15.27 -59.72 15.63
CA THR A 345 -15.28 -60.27 17.00
C THR A 345 -16.62 -60.01 17.70
N PHE A 346 -17.15 -58.79 17.59
CA PHE A 346 -18.46 -58.43 18.14
C PHE A 346 -19.59 -59.29 17.54
N MET A 347 -19.61 -59.47 16.22
CA MET A 347 -20.58 -60.35 15.55
C MET A 347 -20.48 -61.79 16.05
N LYS A 348 -19.26 -62.33 16.24
CA LYS A 348 -19.07 -63.68 16.81
C LYS A 348 -19.58 -63.78 18.25
N GLN A 349 -19.32 -62.78 19.09
CA GLN A 349 -19.80 -62.74 20.47
C GLN A 349 -21.33 -62.67 20.52
N ASN A 350 -21.95 -61.83 19.70
CA ASN A 350 -23.41 -61.75 19.60
C ASN A 350 -24.00 -63.06 19.10
N GLN A 351 -23.38 -63.72 18.12
CA GLN A 351 -23.83 -65.04 17.66
C GLN A 351 -23.78 -66.08 18.78
N ILE A 352 -22.73 -66.07 19.61
CA ILE A 352 -22.62 -66.96 20.77
C ILE A 352 -23.73 -66.66 21.78
N GLN A 353 -23.98 -65.39 22.11
CA GLN A 353 -25.06 -65.02 23.03
C GLN A 353 -26.43 -65.38 22.49
N MET A 354 -26.68 -65.19 21.19
CA MET A 354 -27.93 -65.57 20.54
C MET A 354 -28.14 -67.08 20.60
N ASN A 355 -27.11 -67.88 20.33
CA ASN A 355 -27.17 -69.33 20.44
C ASN A 355 -27.42 -69.79 21.88
N LEU A 356 -26.80 -69.15 22.88
CA LEU A 356 -27.02 -69.42 24.30
C LEU A 356 -28.47 -69.10 24.71
N ALA A 357 -28.98 -67.93 24.33
CA ALA A 357 -30.36 -67.55 24.60
C ALA A 357 -31.35 -68.52 23.93
N GLN A 358 -31.11 -68.89 22.66
CA GLN A 358 -31.92 -69.87 21.95
C GLN A 358 -31.93 -71.23 22.67
N LYS A 359 -30.76 -71.68 23.17
CA LYS A 359 -30.65 -72.90 23.96
C LYS A 359 -31.44 -72.81 25.26
N GLN A 360 -31.31 -71.71 26.01
CA GLN A 360 -32.04 -71.47 27.25
C GLN A 360 -33.55 -71.46 27.02
N TYR A 361 -34.04 -70.80 25.97
CA TYR A 361 -35.46 -70.83 25.62
C TYR A 361 -35.93 -72.23 25.23
N LYS A 362 -35.13 -72.98 24.48
CA LYS A 362 -35.45 -74.37 24.12
C LYS A 362 -35.57 -75.25 25.36
N GLU A 363 -34.64 -75.12 26.32
CA GLU A 363 -34.68 -75.84 27.60
C GLU A 363 -35.90 -75.41 28.43
N TYR A 364 -36.18 -74.11 28.53
CA TYR A 364 -37.36 -73.58 29.21
C TYR A 364 -38.67 -74.11 28.62
N PHE A 365 -38.83 -74.07 27.29
CA PHE A 365 -40.01 -74.60 26.62
C PHE A 365 -40.13 -76.12 26.80
N SER A 366 -39.01 -76.86 26.78
CA SER A 366 -39.02 -78.29 27.06
C SER A 366 -39.51 -78.59 28.47
N ASP A 367 -39.02 -77.87 29.49
CA ASP A 367 -39.47 -78.00 30.88
C ASP A 367 -40.95 -77.64 31.03
N LEU A 368 -41.40 -76.58 30.36
CA LEU A 368 -42.80 -76.18 30.34
C LEU A 368 -43.70 -77.25 29.71
N VAL A 369 -43.27 -77.84 28.58
CA VAL A 369 -43.98 -78.94 27.92
C VAL A 369 -44.05 -80.15 28.85
N SER A 370 -42.95 -80.57 29.47
CA SER A 370 -42.96 -81.69 30.42
C SER A 370 -43.84 -81.44 31.65
N LYS A 371 -43.89 -80.20 32.16
CA LYS A 371 -44.83 -79.80 33.22
C LYS A 371 -46.28 -79.88 32.76
N LEU A 372 -46.57 -79.43 31.54
CA LEU A 372 -47.91 -79.50 30.97
C LEU A 372 -48.34 -80.96 30.75
N GLU A 373 -47.46 -81.80 30.20
CA GLU A 373 -47.68 -83.23 30.03
C GLU A 373 -47.96 -83.91 31.37
N ASN A 374 -47.16 -83.63 32.39
CA ASN A 374 -47.41 -84.13 33.75
C ASN A 374 -48.78 -83.67 34.27
N LEU A 375 -49.14 -82.39 34.14
CA LEU A 375 -50.46 -81.89 34.56
C LEU A 375 -51.59 -82.57 33.79
N LEU A 376 -51.41 -82.82 32.50
CA LEU A 376 -52.38 -83.51 31.66
C LEU A 376 -52.56 -84.97 32.11
N GLU A 377 -51.46 -85.64 32.45
CA GLU A 377 -51.48 -87.00 32.98
C GLU A 377 -52.15 -87.06 34.36
N HIS A 378 -51.86 -86.12 35.26
CA HIS A 378 -52.57 -85.99 36.53
C HIS A 378 -54.06 -85.70 36.33
N SER A 379 -54.40 -84.87 35.34
CA SER A 379 -55.79 -84.59 34.97
C SER A 379 -56.49 -85.85 34.45
N HIS A 380 -55.84 -86.65 33.60
CA HIS A 380 -56.39 -87.93 33.15
C HIS A 380 -56.48 -88.97 34.27
N GLN A 381 -55.54 -88.99 35.21
CA GLN A 381 -55.63 -89.84 36.41
C GLN A 381 -56.78 -89.40 37.33
N ALA A 382 -56.99 -88.09 37.47
CA ALA A 382 -58.13 -87.53 38.20
C ALA A 382 -59.45 -87.85 37.50
N GLU A 383 -59.52 -87.71 36.17
CA GLU A 383 -60.67 -88.09 35.34
C GLU A 383 -60.96 -89.59 35.45
N TYR A 384 -59.94 -90.45 35.38
CA TYR A 384 -60.06 -91.89 35.59
C TYR A 384 -60.49 -92.24 37.03
N SER A 385 -60.05 -91.48 38.03
CA SER A 385 -60.48 -91.63 39.42
C SER A 385 -61.91 -91.13 39.62
N LEU A 386 -62.33 -90.08 38.89
CA LEU A 386 -63.69 -89.55 38.88
C LEU A 386 -64.65 -90.50 38.15
N SER A 387 -64.25 -91.14 37.06
CA SER A 387 -65.05 -92.19 36.42
C SER A 387 -65.15 -93.44 37.31
N LYS A 388 -64.12 -93.73 38.13
CA LYS A 388 -64.25 -94.67 39.26
C LYS A 388 -65.20 -94.18 40.35
N MET A 389 -65.31 -92.88 40.62
CA MET A 389 -66.32 -92.35 41.54
C MET A 389 -67.75 -92.46 40.98
N GLU A 390 -67.93 -92.53 39.67
CA GLU A 390 -69.21 -92.87 39.05
C GLU A 390 -69.68 -94.29 39.45
N SER A 391 -68.74 -95.20 39.73
CA SER A 391 -69.06 -96.51 40.33
C SER A 391 -69.45 -96.45 41.82
N LEU A 392 -69.31 -95.29 42.48
CA LEU A 392 -69.84 -95.02 43.83
C LEU A 392 -71.19 -94.31 43.80
N LYS A 393 -71.74 -94.01 42.61
CA LYS A 393 -73.07 -93.41 42.44
C LYS A 393 -74.17 -94.17 43.19
N PRO A 394 -74.18 -95.52 43.25
CA PRO A 394 -75.18 -96.25 44.05
C PRO A 394 -75.11 -95.96 45.56
N LEU A 395 -73.91 -95.71 46.10
CA LEU A 395 -73.72 -95.29 47.50
C LEU A 395 -74.16 -93.84 47.72
N LEU A 396 -73.95 -92.98 46.73
CA LEU A 396 -74.41 -91.59 46.77
C LEU A 396 -75.94 -91.48 46.64
N ASP A 397 -76.56 -92.32 45.81
CA ASP A 397 -78.01 -92.42 45.64
C ASP A 397 -78.67 -93.02 46.90
N LEU A 398 -77.98 -93.93 47.61
CA LEU A 398 -78.36 -94.40 48.94
C LEU A 398 -78.37 -93.28 49.98
N LEU A 399 -77.37 -92.40 50.00
CA LEU A 399 -77.30 -91.30 50.96
C LEU A 399 -78.31 -90.17 50.67
N ASN A 400 -78.79 -90.06 49.43
CA ASN A 400 -79.69 -88.99 48.98
C ASN A 400 -81.15 -89.43 48.82
N ASP A 401 -81.55 -90.57 49.41
CA ASP A 401 -82.91 -91.15 49.32
C ASP A 401 -83.42 -91.37 47.88
N LYS A 402 -82.51 -91.55 46.91
CA LYS A 402 -82.83 -91.88 45.50
C LYS A 402 -82.59 -93.35 45.19
N PHE A 403 -82.62 -94.17 46.22
CA PHE A 403 -82.22 -95.58 46.20
C PHE A 403 -83.31 -96.47 45.61
N ASP A 404 -83.05 -97.09 44.45
CA ASP A 404 -83.86 -98.21 43.95
C ASP A 404 -83.28 -99.52 44.48
N SER A 405 -83.97 -100.13 45.44
CA SER A 405 -83.50 -101.34 46.12
C SER A 405 -83.29 -102.53 45.18
N ALA A 406 -84.01 -102.61 44.06
CA ALA A 406 -83.92 -103.76 43.15
C ALA A 406 -82.63 -103.77 42.32
N THR A 407 -82.15 -102.59 41.90
CA THR A 407 -80.95 -102.44 41.06
C THR A 407 -79.71 -102.05 41.87
N SER A 408 -79.88 -101.28 42.94
CA SER A 408 -78.75 -100.65 43.63
C SER A 408 -78.08 -101.55 44.67
N ILE A 409 -78.77 -102.53 45.26
CA ILE A 409 -78.15 -103.40 46.28
C ILE A 409 -77.06 -104.28 45.68
N SER A 410 -77.27 -104.85 44.49
CA SER A 410 -76.28 -105.69 43.81
C SER A 410 -75.02 -104.90 43.43
N GLU A 411 -75.19 -103.65 42.99
CA GLU A 411 -74.07 -102.74 42.70
C GLU A 411 -73.33 -102.33 43.98
N ILE A 412 -74.03 -102.02 45.07
CA ILE A 412 -73.42 -101.77 46.38
C ILE A 412 -72.65 -102.99 46.89
N MET A 413 -73.19 -104.20 46.71
CA MET A 413 -72.49 -105.43 47.08
C MET A 413 -71.17 -105.60 46.31
N ILE A 414 -71.15 -105.31 45.02
CA ILE A 414 -69.93 -105.34 44.21
C ILE A 414 -68.91 -104.31 44.72
N ILE A 415 -69.35 -103.13 45.13
CA ILE A 415 -68.49 -102.09 45.71
C ILE A 415 -67.91 -102.55 47.05
N LEU A 416 -68.74 -103.13 47.93
CA LEU A 416 -68.31 -103.66 49.22
C LEU A 416 -67.33 -104.83 49.07
N ASP A 417 -67.54 -105.73 48.10
CA ASP A 417 -66.63 -106.84 47.80
C ASP A 417 -65.27 -106.33 47.29
N LYS A 418 -65.27 -105.33 46.40
CA LYS A 418 -64.03 -104.69 45.94
C LYS A 418 -63.30 -103.96 47.07
N LEU A 419 -64.03 -103.26 47.93
CA LEU A 419 -63.46 -102.61 49.12
C LEU A 419 -62.85 -103.63 50.06
N TYR A 420 -63.57 -104.71 50.37
CA TYR A 420 -63.09 -105.80 51.23
C TYR A 420 -61.79 -106.41 50.71
N VAL A 421 -61.71 -106.72 49.40
CA VAL A 421 -60.49 -107.28 48.78
C VAL A 421 -59.32 -106.29 48.86
N ASN A 422 -59.56 -104.99 48.67
CA ASN A 422 -58.49 -103.98 48.68
C ASN A 422 -57.97 -103.63 50.08
N ILE A 423 -58.79 -103.76 51.12
CA ILE A 423 -58.36 -103.47 52.50
C ILE A 423 -57.80 -104.70 53.21
N LYS A 424 -58.11 -105.90 52.74
CA LYS A 424 -57.57 -107.15 53.28
C LYS A 424 -56.05 -107.12 53.23
N ASP A 425 -55.40 -107.46 54.34
CA ASP A 425 -53.93 -107.43 54.51
C ASP A 425 -53.29 -106.02 54.53
N THR A 426 -54.09 -104.94 54.56
CA THR A 426 -53.61 -103.56 54.83
C THR A 426 -53.71 -103.21 56.32
N ASP A 427 -53.09 -102.11 56.77
CA ASP A 427 -53.21 -101.66 58.17
C ASP A 427 -54.66 -101.32 58.59
N LEU A 428 -55.56 -101.06 57.63
CA LEU A 428 -56.99 -100.85 57.88
C LEU A 428 -57.72 -102.16 58.25
N ASP A 429 -57.21 -103.33 57.84
CA ASP A 429 -57.76 -104.64 58.21
C ASP A 429 -57.65 -104.88 59.73
N LYS A 430 -56.59 -104.34 60.35
CA LYS A 430 -56.33 -104.44 61.79
C LYS A 430 -57.31 -103.60 62.64
N HIS A 431 -58.07 -102.69 62.02
CA HIS A 431 -59.00 -101.77 62.69
C HIS A 431 -60.47 -102.19 62.60
N ASN A 432 -60.76 -103.48 62.41
CA ASN A 432 -62.12 -104.06 62.31
C ASN A 432 -62.96 -103.59 61.10
N VAL A 433 -62.40 -102.79 60.19
CA VAL A 433 -63.10 -102.27 59.00
C VAL A 433 -63.52 -103.41 58.07
N SER A 434 -62.69 -104.43 57.88
CA SER A 434 -63.03 -105.61 57.09
C SER A 434 -64.21 -106.39 57.70
N SER A 435 -64.28 -106.43 59.03
CA SER A 435 -65.38 -107.05 59.78
C SER A 435 -66.69 -106.28 59.59
N ASP A 436 -66.63 -104.95 59.61
CA ASP A 436 -67.81 -104.10 59.43
C ASP A 436 -68.32 -104.15 57.98
N ILE A 437 -67.43 -104.17 56.98
CA ILE A 437 -67.80 -104.35 55.57
C ILE A 437 -68.46 -105.71 55.36
N LYS A 438 -67.90 -106.78 55.94
CA LYS A 438 -68.48 -108.12 55.85
C LYS A 438 -69.86 -108.17 56.51
N ARG A 439 -70.02 -107.57 57.69
CA ARG A 439 -71.32 -107.48 58.39
C ARG A 439 -72.35 -106.66 57.61
N LEU A 440 -71.94 -105.55 57.00
CA LEU A 440 -72.83 -104.71 56.18
C LEU A 440 -73.29 -105.47 54.92
N ARG A 441 -72.38 -106.19 54.27
CA ARG A 441 -72.68 -107.05 53.13
C ARG A 441 -73.67 -108.15 53.49
N GLU A 442 -73.49 -108.82 54.63
CA GLU A 442 -74.41 -109.85 55.13
C GLU A 442 -75.81 -109.27 55.39
N LYS A 443 -75.90 -108.09 56.01
CA LYS A 443 -77.20 -107.40 56.21
C LYS A 443 -77.89 -107.03 54.89
N LEU A 444 -77.14 -106.63 53.87
CA LEU A 444 -77.70 -106.33 52.55
C LEU A 444 -78.17 -107.61 51.83
N LEU A 445 -77.49 -108.73 52.02
CA LEU A 445 -77.93 -110.04 51.54
C LEU A 445 -79.22 -110.51 52.23
N ASP A 446 -79.34 -110.29 53.54
CA ASP A 446 -80.57 -110.58 54.29
C ASP A 446 -81.73 -109.72 53.78
N LEU A 447 -81.49 -108.43 53.49
CA LEU A 447 -82.48 -107.53 52.91
C LEU A 447 -82.97 -107.99 51.53
N ILE A 448 -82.09 -108.49 50.66
CA ILE A 448 -82.49 -109.09 49.38
C ILE A 448 -83.26 -110.40 49.59
N SER A 449 -82.91 -111.17 50.61
CA SER A 449 -83.56 -112.46 50.90
C SER A 449 -84.95 -112.30 51.52
N HIS A 450 -85.35 -111.08 51.90
CA HIS A 450 -86.61 -110.74 52.57
C HIS A 450 -87.43 -109.66 51.85
N ALA A 451 -86.94 -109.14 50.72
CA ALA A 451 -87.67 -108.28 49.78
C ALA A 451 -88.13 -109.14 48.59
#